data_AF-A0A959D007-F1
#
_entry.id   AF-A0A959D007-F1
#
_cell.length_a   1.000
_cell.length_b   1.000
_cell.length_c   1.000
_cell.angle_alpha   90.00
_cell.angle_beta   90.00
_cell.angle_gamma   90.00
#
_symmetry.space_group_name_H-M   'P 1'
#
loop_
_entity.id
_entity.type
_entity.pdbx_description
1 polymer ?
#
loop_
_entity_poly.entity_id
_entity_poly.type
_entity_poly.pdbx_seq_one_letter_code
_entity_poly.pdbx_strand_id
1 'polypeptide(L)'
;MKKEAIEELLLRSLDEPLSAKEHTQLEAALKDSAELRREKEQLEKNRRLLSSLKPVPNSTFVNGVMARLNTSPVEATLLSMLPRAAAACLIILLITLIGIYMAEGSLSTDAIIGVNNLAPEDAYTYLEY
;
A
#
# COMPACT_ATOMS: atom_id res chain seq x y z
N MET A 1 -44.34 12.57 -18.85
CA MET A 1 -42.96 12.05 -18.83
C MET A 1 -42.90 10.85 -19.76
N LYS A 2 -41.83 10.69 -20.55
CA LYS A 2 -41.70 9.54 -21.45
C LYS A 2 -41.59 8.27 -20.61
N LYS A 3 -42.40 7.25 -20.94
CA LYS A 3 -42.43 5.93 -20.26
C LYS A 3 -41.01 5.35 -20.09
N GLU A 4 -40.18 5.52 -21.12
CA GLU A 4 -38.77 5.14 -21.18
C GLU A 4 -37.91 5.73 -20.03
N ALA A 5 -38.16 6.99 -19.64
CA ALA A 5 -37.36 7.65 -18.59
C ALA A 5 -37.66 7.10 -17.18
N ILE A 6 -38.86 6.53 -16.98
CA ILE A 6 -39.26 5.92 -15.71
C ILE A 6 -38.72 4.49 -15.63
N GLU A 7 -38.71 3.76 -16.75
CA GLU A 7 -38.10 2.43 -16.85
C GLU A 7 -36.59 2.49 -16.62
N GLU A 8 -35.90 3.47 -17.20
CA GLU A 8 -34.46 3.68 -16.95
C GLU A 8 -34.18 3.99 -15.47
N LEU A 9 -35.04 4.79 -14.84
CA LEU A 9 -34.93 5.13 -13.42
C LEU A 9 -35.22 3.92 -12.51
N LEU A 10 -36.14 3.03 -12.92
CA LEU A 10 -36.39 1.76 -12.25
C LEU A 10 -35.16 0.85 -12.32
N LEU A 11 -34.54 0.70 -13.50
CA LEU A 11 -33.33 -0.10 -13.67
C LEU A 11 -32.19 0.46 -12.83
N ARG A 12 -31.95 1.77 -12.87
CA ARG A 12 -30.90 2.41 -12.08
C ARG A 12 -31.10 2.24 -10.57
N SER A 13 -32.35 2.18 -10.11
CA SER A 13 -32.68 1.92 -8.69
C SER A 13 -32.22 0.56 -8.18
N LEU A 14 -31.96 -0.40 -9.08
CA LEU A 14 -31.48 -1.73 -8.71
C LEU A 14 -29.97 -1.74 -8.45
N ASP A 15 -29.21 -0.91 -9.16
CA ASP A 15 -27.74 -0.91 -9.07
C ASP A 15 -27.21 0.19 -8.14
N GLU A 16 -27.89 1.34 -8.07
CA GLU A 16 -27.39 2.53 -7.39
C GLU A 16 -28.43 3.13 -6.41
N PRO A 17 -27.96 3.77 -5.32
CA PRO A 17 -28.85 4.53 -4.45
C PRO A 17 -29.40 5.78 -5.18
N LEU A 18 -30.72 5.83 -5.36
CA LEU A 18 -31.40 6.98 -5.96
C LEU A 18 -31.42 8.20 -5.03
N SER A 19 -31.44 9.40 -5.62
CA SER A 19 -31.70 10.63 -4.86
C SER A 19 -33.16 10.70 -4.37
N ALA A 20 -33.43 11.47 -3.31
CA ALA A 20 -34.77 11.58 -2.73
C ALA A 20 -35.85 12.07 -3.72
N LYS A 21 -35.47 12.90 -4.70
CA LYS A 21 -36.37 13.38 -5.76
C LYS A 21 -36.72 12.30 -6.77
N GLU A 22 -35.76 11.45 -7.10
CA GLU A 22 -35.95 10.35 -8.05
C GLU A 22 -36.73 9.20 -7.41
N HIS A 23 -36.51 8.96 -6.12
CA HIS A 23 -37.30 7.98 -5.36
C HIS A 23 -38.78 8.35 -5.32
N THR A 24 -39.10 9.62 -5.05
CA THR A 24 -40.49 10.11 -5.03
C THR A 24 -41.14 10.07 -6.41
N GLN A 25 -40.38 10.35 -7.48
CA GLN A 25 -40.85 10.19 -8.87
C GLN A 25 -41.11 8.74 -9.24
N LEU A 26 -40.23 7.81 -8.83
CA LEU A 26 -40.41 6.38 -9.06
C LEU A 26 -41.61 5.83 -8.31
N GLU A 27 -41.80 6.23 -7.04
CA GLU A 27 -42.95 5.81 -6.25
C GLU A 27 -44.27 6.33 -6.81
N ALA A 28 -44.31 7.58 -7.28
CA ALA A 28 -45.49 8.12 -7.95
C ALA A 28 -45.83 7.30 -9.20
N ALA A 29 -44.83 7.01 -10.04
CA ALA A 29 -45.03 6.22 -11.24
C ALA A 29 -45.40 4.75 -10.98
N LEU A 30 -44.87 4.14 -9.91
CA LEU A 30 -45.22 2.79 -9.46
C LEU A 30 -46.66 2.70 -8.93
N LYS A 31 -47.18 3.78 -8.30
CA LYS A 31 -48.58 3.85 -7.88
C LYS A 31 -49.52 3.89 -9.09
N ASP A 32 -49.16 4.67 -10.10
CA ASP A 32 -50.01 4.90 -11.27
C ASP A 32 -50.01 3.72 -12.27
N SER A 33 -48.95 2.92 -12.33
CA SER A 33 -48.82 1.83 -13.30
C SER A 33 -48.72 0.44 -12.65
N ALA A 34 -49.67 -0.43 -12.97
CA ALA A 34 -49.63 -1.84 -12.59
C ALA A 34 -48.56 -2.64 -13.36
N GLU A 35 -48.20 -2.19 -14.57
CA GLU A 35 -47.15 -2.82 -15.39
C GLU A 35 -45.77 -2.64 -14.75
N LEU A 36 -45.43 -1.41 -14.35
CA LEU A 36 -44.14 -1.08 -13.71
C LEU A 36 -43.94 -1.82 -12.38
N ARG A 37 -45.02 -2.07 -11.63
CA ARG A 37 -44.96 -2.88 -10.40
C ARG A 37 -44.61 -4.34 -10.69
N ARG A 38 -45.23 -4.93 -11.72
CA ARG A 38 -44.93 -6.31 -12.12
C ARG A 38 -43.49 -6.45 -12.61
N GLU A 39 -43.01 -5.46 -13.37
CA GLU A 39 -41.64 -5.43 -13.86
C GLU A 39 -40.63 -5.33 -12.72
N LYS A 40 -40.87 -4.44 -11.75
CA LYS A 40 -40.05 -4.34 -10.53
C LYS A 40 -39.99 -5.67 -9.77
N GLU A 41 -41.13 -6.33 -9.57
CA GLU A 41 -41.20 -7.63 -8.88
C GLU A 41 -40.42 -8.72 -9.63
N GLN A 42 -40.50 -8.74 -10.96
CA GLN A 42 -39.72 -9.68 -11.78
C GLN A 42 -38.22 -9.44 -11.67
N LEU A 43 -37.79 -8.18 -11.74
CA LEU A 43 -36.38 -7.80 -11.62
C LEU A 43 -35.83 -8.15 -10.23
N GLU A 44 -36.59 -7.87 -9.16
CA GLU A 44 -36.20 -8.29 -7.81
C GLU A 44 -36.12 -9.82 -7.67
N LYS A 45 -37.06 -10.55 -8.26
CA LYS A 45 -37.03 -12.02 -8.25
C LYS A 45 -35.79 -12.55 -8.96
N ASN A 46 -35.46 -12.02 -10.13
CA ASN A 46 -34.27 -12.41 -10.88
C ASN A 46 -33.00 -12.09 -10.10
N ARG A 47 -32.91 -10.92 -9.47
CA ARG A 47 -31.77 -10.55 -8.62
C ARG A 47 -31.59 -11.53 -7.47
N ARG A 48 -32.67 -11.96 -6.81
CA ARG A 48 -32.60 -12.96 -5.73
C ARG A 48 -32.17 -14.34 -6.23
N LEU A 49 -32.63 -14.74 -7.41
CA LEU A 49 -32.20 -15.99 -8.04
C LEU A 49 -30.70 -15.94 -8.36
N LEU A 50 -30.23 -14.84 -8.95
CA LEU A 50 -28.82 -14.64 -9.27
C LEU A 50 -27.93 -14.53 -8.02
N SER A 51 -28.39 -13.86 -6.96
CA SER A 51 -27.62 -13.77 -5.71
C SER A 51 -27.53 -15.10 -4.97
N SER A 52 -28.48 -16.01 -5.19
CA SER A 52 -28.45 -17.36 -4.63
C SER A 52 -27.47 -18.29 -5.35
N LEU A 53 -27.05 -17.95 -6.58
CA LEU A 53 -25.94 -18.59 -7.25
C LEU A 53 -24.65 -18.16 -6.54
N LYS A 54 -24.23 -18.92 -5.53
CA LYS A 54 -22.92 -18.76 -4.91
C LYS A 54 -21.88 -19.42 -5.82
N PRO A 55 -21.07 -18.67 -6.59
CA PRO A 55 -19.94 -19.27 -7.25
C PRO A 55 -18.99 -19.86 -6.20
N VAL A 56 -18.43 -21.03 -6.46
CA VAL A 56 -17.40 -21.60 -5.59
C VAL A 56 -16.24 -20.61 -5.56
N PRO A 57 -15.89 -20.04 -4.40
CA PRO A 57 -14.83 -19.04 -4.32
C PRO A 57 -13.52 -19.67 -4.78
N ASN A 58 -12.86 -19.02 -5.75
CA ASN A 58 -11.56 -19.46 -6.22
C ASN A 58 -10.55 -19.32 -5.08
N SER A 59 -9.98 -20.45 -4.64
CA SER A 59 -9.02 -20.50 -3.53
C SER A 59 -7.79 -19.63 -3.79
N THR A 60 -7.35 -19.50 -5.04
CA THR A 60 -6.24 -18.63 -5.43
C THR A 60 -6.57 -17.15 -5.19
N PHE A 61 -7.78 -16.73 -5.51
CA PHE A 61 -8.23 -15.35 -5.27
C PHE A 61 -8.35 -15.06 -3.78
N VAL A 62 -8.98 -15.96 -3.01
CA VAL A 62 -9.14 -15.81 -1.56
C VAL A 62 -7.77 -15.74 -0.88
N ASN A 63 -6.86 -16.63 -1.23
CA ASN A 63 -5.50 -16.65 -0.68
C ASN A 63 -4.73 -15.36 -1.02
N GLY A 64 -4.88 -14.83 -2.25
CA GLY A 64 -4.24 -13.59 -2.65
C GLY A 64 -4.76 -12.37 -1.87
N VAL A 65 -6.06 -12.29 -1.63
CA VAL A 65 -6.67 -11.22 -0.83
C VAL A 65 -6.26 -11.34 0.64
N MET A 66 -6.33 -12.54 1.21
CA MET A 66 -5.92 -12.77 2.60
C MET A 66 -4.43 -12.52 2.81
N ALA A 67 -3.57 -12.86 1.85
CA ALA A 67 -2.15 -12.54 1.90
C ALA A 67 -1.90 -11.03 1.92
N ARG A 68 -2.65 -10.24 1.14
CA ARG A 68 -2.57 -8.76 1.15
C ARG A 68 -3.15 -8.11 2.40
N LEU A 69 -4.17 -8.71 3.01
CA LEU A 69 -4.72 -8.23 4.29
C LEU A 69 -3.81 -8.60 5.46
N ASN A 70 -3.14 -9.75 5.37
CA ASN A 70 -2.20 -10.27 6.35
C ASN A 70 -0.74 -9.89 6.05
N THR A 71 -0.45 -9.00 5.09
CA THR A 71 0.91 -8.46 4.95
C THR A 71 1.29 -7.83 6.29
N SER A 72 2.26 -8.49 6.91
CA SER A 72 2.38 -8.65 8.34
C SER A 72 3.04 -7.42 8.99
N PRO A 73 2.75 -7.10 10.28
CA PRO A 73 3.49 -6.10 11.05
C PRO A 73 5.01 -6.36 11.12
N VAL A 74 5.49 -7.53 10.69
CA VAL A 74 6.91 -7.90 10.66
C VAL A 74 7.73 -6.97 9.75
N GLU A 75 7.21 -6.58 8.58
CA GLU A 75 7.92 -5.64 7.69
C GLU A 75 8.00 -4.25 8.33
N ALA A 76 6.92 -3.78 8.96
CA ALA A 76 6.91 -2.53 9.71
C ALA A 76 7.84 -2.55 10.92
N THR A 77 7.97 -3.70 11.61
CA THR A 77 8.82 -3.86 12.79
C THR A 77 10.30 -3.85 12.41
N LEU A 78 10.70 -4.57 11.35
CA LEU A 78 12.08 -4.53 10.85
C LEU A 78 12.46 -3.14 10.34
N LEU A 79 11.56 -2.47 9.63
CA LEU A 79 11.79 -1.10 9.15
C LEU A 79 11.93 -0.10 10.31
N SER A 80 11.24 -0.34 11.43
CA SER A 80 11.35 0.49 12.65
C SER A 80 12.68 0.31 13.41
N MET A 81 13.38 -0.81 13.22
CA MET A 81 14.67 -1.10 13.86
C MET A 81 15.88 -0.59 13.06
N LEU A 82 15.71 -0.42 11.75
CA LEU A 82 16.73 0.10 10.84
C LEU A 82 17.37 1.44 11.29
N PRO A 83 16.62 2.47 11.75
CA PRO A 83 17.23 3.73 12.19
C PRO A 83 18.09 3.58 13.44
N ARG A 84 17.78 2.64 14.35
CA ARG A 84 18.61 2.38 15.54
C ARG A 84 19.94 1.74 15.17
N ALA A 85 19.93 0.80 14.22
CA ALA A 85 21.16 0.18 13.71
C ALA A 85 22.02 1.21 12.96
N ALA A 86 21.42 2.03 12.10
CA ALA A 86 22.13 3.11 11.40
C ALA A 86 22.75 4.13 12.36
N ALA A 87 22.03 4.51 13.43
CA ALA A 87 22.55 5.42 14.45
C ALA A 87 23.76 4.83 15.20
N ALA A 88 23.74 3.54 15.53
CA ALA A 88 24.88 2.88 16.17
C ALA A 88 26.13 2.87 15.27
N CYS A 89 25.97 2.55 13.99
CA CYS A 89 27.07 2.61 13.01
C CYS A 89 27.63 4.04 12.88
N LEU A 90 26.76 5.04 12.85
CA LEU A 90 27.16 6.44 12.73
C LEU A 90 27.95 6.91 13.97
N ILE A 91 27.55 6.48 15.17
CA ILE A 91 28.28 6.78 16.41
C ILE A 91 29.69 6.21 16.36
N ILE A 92 29.83 4.94 15.97
CA ILE A 92 31.16 4.30 15.86
C ILE A 92 32.04 5.05 14.86
N LEU A 93 31.48 5.38 13.69
CA LEU A 93 32.19 6.13 12.65
C LEU A 93 32.66 7.51 13.16
N LEU A 94 31.80 8.24 13.87
CA LEU A 94 32.16 9.51 14.49
C LEU A 94 33.27 9.37 15.53
N ILE A 95 33.18 8.37 16.41
CA ILE A 95 34.21 8.11 17.43
C ILE A 95 35.55 7.82 16.75
N THR A 96 35.55 7.01 15.69
CA THR A 96 36.78 6.71 14.95
C THR A 96 37.37 7.95 14.28
N LEU A 97 36.55 8.79 13.65
CA LEU A 97 37.03 10.04 13.04
C LEU A 97 37.59 11.02 14.07
N ILE A 98 36.93 11.14 15.22
CA ILE A 98 37.40 11.99 16.32
C ILE A 98 38.74 11.49 16.83
N GLY A 99 38.91 10.17 16.97
CA GLY A 99 40.18 9.55 17.36
C GLY A 99 41.32 9.88 16.38
N ILE A 100 41.07 9.73 15.07
CA ILE A 100 42.04 10.08 14.03
C ILE A 100 42.39 11.57 14.09
N TYR A 101 41.40 12.45 14.22
CA TYR A 101 41.65 13.89 14.32
C TYR A 101 42.44 14.28 15.56
N MET A 102 42.20 13.63 16.71
CA MET A 102 42.96 13.88 17.94
C MET A 102 44.42 13.39 17.81
N ALA A 103 44.65 12.29 17.11
CA ALA A 103 45.99 11.73 16.92
C ALA A 103 46.82 12.51 15.89
N GLU A 104 46.21 12.89 14.77
CA GLU A 104 46.93 13.43 13.61
C GLU A 104 46.67 14.91 13.34
N GLY A 105 45.74 15.53 14.08
CA GLY A 105 45.39 16.94 13.93
C GLY A 105 44.69 17.30 12.61
N SER A 106 44.47 16.33 11.72
CA SER A 106 43.79 16.52 10.44
C SER A 106 42.97 15.28 10.05
N LEU A 107 41.98 15.50 9.18
CA LEU A 107 41.15 14.45 8.56
C LEU A 107 41.51 14.30 7.08
N SER A 108 42.81 14.32 6.76
CA SER A 108 43.26 14.03 5.39
C SER A 108 43.06 12.55 5.08
N THR A 109 42.96 12.21 3.79
CA THR A 109 42.89 10.82 3.34
C THR A 109 44.09 10.00 3.84
N ASP A 110 45.26 10.64 3.91
CA ASP A 110 46.49 10.05 4.40
C ASP A 110 46.42 9.71 5.89
N ALA A 111 45.72 10.53 6.68
CA ALA A 111 45.47 10.28 8.09
C ALA A 111 44.46 9.16 8.34
N ILE A 112 43.43 9.08 7.50
CA ILE A 112 42.41 8.04 7.61
C ILE A 112 42.98 6.66 7.23
N ILE A 113 43.93 6.63 6.28
CA ILE A 113 44.61 5.41 5.84
C ILE A 113 45.83 5.10 6.73
N GLY A 114 46.28 6.04 7.57
CA GLY A 114 47.39 5.88 8.50
C GLY A 114 48.78 5.94 7.84
N VAL A 115 48.89 6.54 6.66
CA VAL A 115 50.16 6.65 5.90
C VAL A 115 51.01 7.86 6.27
N ASN A 116 50.51 8.76 7.13
CA ASN A 116 51.23 9.97 7.57
C ASN A 116 52.56 9.70 8.31
N ASN A 117 52.75 8.48 8.84
CA ASN A 117 53.97 8.09 9.55
C ASN A 117 54.93 7.21 8.74
N LEU A 118 54.64 6.91 7.46
CA LEU A 118 55.60 6.23 6.59
C LEU A 118 56.45 7.28 5.89
N ALA A 119 57.63 7.54 6.44
CA ALA A 119 58.63 8.26 5.67
C ALA A 119 59.14 7.31 4.56
N PRO A 120 59.40 7.79 3.32
CA PRO A 120 59.80 6.93 2.21
C PRO A 120 61.04 6.07 2.52
N GLU A 121 61.90 6.52 3.43
CA GLU A 121 63.01 5.78 4.01
C GLU A 121 62.62 4.48 4.76
N ASP A 122 61.44 4.41 5.38
CA ASP A 122 60.97 3.20 6.08
C ASP A 122 60.54 2.10 5.10
N ALA A 123 60.08 2.47 3.90
CA ALA A 123 59.69 1.53 2.86
C ALA A 123 60.88 0.76 2.27
N TYR A 124 62.08 1.34 2.28
CA TYR A 124 63.30 0.68 1.81
C TYR A 124 63.79 -0.40 2.79
N THR A 125 63.55 -0.23 4.09
CA THR A 125 63.98 -1.18 5.12
C THR A 125 63.23 -2.53 5.02
N TYR A 126 62.00 -2.53 4.49
CA TYR A 126 61.21 -3.75 4.27
C TYR A 126 61.52 -4.47 2.94
N LEU A 127 62.31 -3.87 2.05
CA LEU A 127 62.72 -4.46 0.77
C LEU A 127 64.11 -5.13 0.82
N GLU A 128 64.90 -4.87 1.86
CA GLU A 128 66.24 -5.47 2.05
C GLU A 128 66.26 -6.73 2.95
N TYR A 129 65.10 -7.29 3.29
CA TYR A 129 64.97 -8.59 3.98
C TYR A 129 64.15 -9.61 3.19
#